data_AF-A0A2Z5FV71-F1
#
_entry.id   AF-A0A2Z5FV71-F1
#
_cell.length_a   1.000
_cell.length_b   1.000
_cell.length_c   1.000
_cell.angle_alpha   90.00
_cell.angle_beta   90.00
_cell.angle_gamma   90.00
#
_symmetry.space_group_name_H-M   'P 1'
#
loop_
_entity.id
_entity.type
_entity.pdbx_description
1 polymer ?
#
loop_
_entity_poly.entity_id
_entity_poly.type
_entity_poly.pdbx_seq_one_letter_code
_entity_poly.pdbx_strand_id
1 'polypeptide(L)'
;MPTQPTASPAASLSGRLRGTQSLVQIFGYCWSHPALLLIELAWRWSYGALALLLMYYEGSRLLASVPLAPTGVYEFSLQDTDRATVIIANVWSVLTPPLFHLLIWLAPLLGFGWALASGIGRSYVLCRYAPDLPFRPRALILLQLLRVLALGGSFVAWFAAIQWSANTTLSGESPNLVLYFALVICISLGIFTFWALVSWVFSVAPLLALLEHKTAAASLARSLRLGPLSGKLVEVNLVLGIVKLALVVLAMVFSATPLPFSSVMAGTPLYLWWAGVTVAYLAASDFFQVARLVAFIRFWRIYDEAP
;
A
#
# COMPACT_ATOMS: atom_id res chain seq x y z
N MET A 1 -30.75 -53.98 -5.32
CA MET A 1 -29.83 -53.09 -6.07
C MET A 1 -29.62 -51.84 -5.24
N PRO A 2 -28.37 -51.49 -4.88
CA PRO A 2 -28.08 -50.31 -4.06
C PRO A 2 -28.31 -49.03 -4.88
N THR A 3 -29.03 -48.09 -4.28
CA THR A 3 -29.29 -46.74 -4.81
C THR A 3 -27.99 -45.94 -4.80
N GLN A 4 -27.54 -45.52 -5.99
CA GLN A 4 -26.44 -44.56 -6.12
C GLN A 4 -26.87 -43.21 -5.51
N PRO A 5 -26.04 -42.59 -4.65
CA PRO A 5 -26.30 -41.23 -4.19
C PRO A 5 -26.13 -40.27 -5.37
N THR A 6 -27.19 -39.53 -5.68
CA THR A 6 -27.17 -38.42 -6.62
C THR A 6 -26.20 -37.36 -6.11
N ALA A 7 -25.03 -37.28 -6.73
CA ALA A 7 -24.10 -36.19 -6.51
C ALA A 7 -24.83 -34.87 -6.83
N SER A 8 -24.94 -34.01 -5.82
CA SER A 8 -25.58 -32.70 -5.95
C SER A 8 -24.89 -31.88 -7.05
N PRO A 9 -25.64 -31.32 -8.03
CA PRO A 9 -25.07 -30.51 -9.11
C PRO A 9 -24.38 -29.23 -8.61
N ALA A 10 -24.61 -28.83 -7.35
CA ALA A 10 -23.98 -27.67 -6.71
C ALA A 10 -22.45 -27.79 -6.56
N ALA A 11 -21.91 -29.02 -6.45
CA ALA A 11 -20.45 -29.22 -6.36
C ALA A 11 -19.72 -29.03 -7.70
N SER A 12 -20.44 -29.02 -8.82
CA SER A 12 -19.85 -28.96 -10.17
C SER A 12 -19.68 -27.55 -10.74
N LEU A 13 -20.39 -26.55 -10.19
CA LEU A 13 -20.30 -25.15 -10.63
C LEU A 13 -19.21 -24.37 -9.89
N SER A 14 -18.97 -24.68 -8.62
CA SER A 14 -17.92 -24.06 -7.80
C SER A 14 -16.50 -24.36 -8.30
N GLY A 15 -16.33 -25.49 -9.00
CA GLY A 15 -15.09 -25.91 -9.67
C GLY A 15 -14.87 -25.39 -11.09
N ARG A 16 -15.85 -24.72 -11.72
CA ARG A 16 -15.79 -24.38 -13.16
C ARG A 16 -15.33 -22.96 -13.49
N LEU A 17 -15.23 -22.07 -12.51
CA LEU A 17 -14.64 -20.73 -12.67
C LEU A 17 -13.26 -20.70 -12.03
N ARG A 18 -12.21 -20.95 -12.83
CA ARG A 18 -10.81 -20.70 -12.43
C ARG A 18 -10.64 -19.21 -12.15
N GLY A 19 -10.10 -18.85 -10.99
CA GLY A 19 -9.90 -17.45 -10.56
C GLY A 19 -9.17 -16.62 -11.62
N THR A 20 -8.17 -17.20 -12.27
CA THR A 20 -7.39 -16.56 -13.34
C THR A 20 -8.17 -16.28 -14.64
N GLN A 21 -9.05 -17.18 -15.08
CA GLN A 21 -9.90 -16.94 -16.27
C GLN A 21 -10.90 -15.81 -16.04
N SER A 22 -11.38 -15.67 -14.80
CA SER A 22 -12.25 -14.55 -14.43
C SER A 22 -11.51 -13.20 -14.42
N LEU A 23 -10.21 -13.17 -14.08
CA LEU A 23 -9.43 -11.93 -14.03
C LEU A 23 -9.28 -11.26 -15.39
N VAL A 24 -9.07 -12.03 -16.47
CA VAL A 24 -8.99 -11.48 -17.83
C VAL A 24 -10.32 -10.83 -18.23
N GLN A 25 -11.45 -11.46 -17.89
CA GLN A 25 -12.78 -10.88 -18.12
C GLN A 25 -13.01 -9.62 -17.28
N ILE A 26 -12.52 -9.60 -16.03
CA ILE A 26 -12.57 -8.42 -15.16
C ILE A 26 -11.74 -7.26 -15.74
N PHE A 27 -10.55 -7.54 -16.27
CA PHE A 27 -9.73 -6.51 -16.93
C PHE A 27 -10.40 -5.98 -18.19
N GLY A 28 -10.96 -6.85 -19.02
CA GLY A 28 -11.75 -6.45 -20.19
C GLY A 28 -12.95 -5.58 -19.82
N TYR A 29 -13.63 -5.92 -18.72
CA TYR A 29 -14.73 -5.10 -18.18
C TYR A 29 -14.26 -3.73 -17.68
N CYS A 30 -13.13 -3.66 -16.95
CA CYS A 30 -12.59 -2.39 -16.48
C CYS A 30 -12.17 -1.49 -17.65
N TRP A 31 -11.64 -2.08 -18.72
CA TRP A 31 -11.28 -1.35 -19.94
C TRP A 31 -12.50 -0.81 -20.68
N SER A 32 -13.62 -1.53 -20.70
CA SER A 32 -14.87 -1.05 -21.33
C SER A 32 -15.62 -0.01 -20.50
N HIS A 33 -15.26 0.18 -19.23
CA HIS A 33 -15.88 1.16 -18.33
C HIS A 33 -14.85 2.17 -17.78
N PRO A 34 -14.19 2.96 -18.66
CA PRO A 34 -13.12 3.86 -18.26
C PRO A 34 -13.59 4.94 -17.27
N ALA A 35 -14.88 5.29 -17.27
CA ALA A 35 -15.45 6.24 -16.33
C ALA A 35 -15.22 5.83 -14.86
N LEU A 36 -15.31 4.54 -14.52
CA LEU A 36 -15.08 4.07 -13.15
C LEU A 36 -13.62 4.27 -12.74
N LEU A 37 -12.71 4.02 -13.68
CA LEU A 37 -11.28 4.22 -13.47
C LEU A 37 -10.95 5.72 -13.34
N LEU A 38 -11.50 6.56 -14.21
CA LEU A 38 -11.29 8.01 -14.17
C LEU A 38 -11.80 8.61 -12.85
N ILE A 39 -12.94 8.17 -12.33
CA ILE A 39 -13.44 8.63 -11.03
C ILE A 39 -12.48 8.21 -9.91
N GLU A 40 -12.02 6.96 -9.91
CA GLU A 40 -11.06 6.48 -8.89
C GLU A 40 -9.74 7.25 -8.94
N LEU A 41 -9.19 7.46 -10.15
CA LEU A 41 -7.98 8.26 -10.32
C LEU A 41 -8.23 9.71 -9.91
N ALA A 42 -9.34 10.32 -10.31
CA ALA A 42 -9.62 11.72 -10.05
C ALA A 42 -9.58 12.04 -8.55
N TRP A 43 -10.28 11.28 -7.70
CA TRP A 43 -10.27 11.56 -6.26
C TRP A 43 -8.91 11.24 -5.61
N ARG A 44 -8.24 10.15 -6.04
CA ARG A 44 -6.93 9.77 -5.50
C ARG A 44 -5.84 10.77 -5.84
N TRP A 45 -5.79 11.18 -7.10
CA TRP A 45 -4.79 12.09 -7.62
C TRP A 45 -5.03 13.49 -7.12
N SER A 46 -6.29 13.91 -6.97
CA SER A 46 -6.61 15.20 -6.33
C SER A 46 -6.08 15.24 -4.90
N TYR A 47 -6.34 14.19 -4.10
CA TYR A 47 -5.80 14.11 -2.74
C TYR A 47 -4.27 14.01 -2.74
N GLY A 48 -3.71 13.14 -3.58
CA GLY A 48 -2.28 12.92 -3.68
C GLY A 48 -1.51 14.17 -4.09
N ALA A 49 -2.02 14.93 -5.05
CA ALA A 49 -1.44 16.21 -5.47
C ALA A 49 -1.45 17.23 -4.33
N LEU A 50 -2.59 17.38 -3.64
CA LEU A 50 -2.69 18.28 -2.49
C LEU A 50 -1.75 17.87 -1.34
N ALA A 51 -1.67 16.57 -1.05
CA ALA A 51 -0.75 16.03 -0.05
C ALA A 51 0.71 16.27 -0.43
N LEU A 52 1.09 16.04 -1.69
CA LEU A 52 2.43 16.30 -2.21
C LEU A 52 2.79 17.78 -2.16
N LEU A 53 1.86 18.67 -2.53
CA LEU A 53 2.06 20.12 -2.43
C LEU A 53 2.28 20.56 -0.98
N LEU A 54 1.48 20.05 -0.04
CA LEU A 54 1.65 20.33 1.38
C LEU A 54 2.98 19.80 1.92
N MET A 55 3.35 18.57 1.57
CA MET A 55 4.64 17.98 1.95
C MET A 55 5.82 18.75 1.36
N TYR A 56 5.70 19.20 0.10
CA TYR A 56 6.72 20.02 -0.54
C TYR A 56 6.85 21.39 0.13
N TYR A 57 5.73 22.05 0.43
CA TYR A 57 5.71 23.33 1.12
C TYR A 57 6.36 23.24 2.50
N GLU A 58 5.92 22.32 3.36
CA GLU A 58 6.49 22.17 4.70
C GLU A 58 7.93 21.62 4.66
N GLY A 59 8.24 20.72 3.72
CA GLY A 59 9.58 20.20 3.53
C GLY A 59 10.58 21.28 3.09
N SER A 60 10.19 22.15 2.16
CA SER A 60 11.03 23.27 1.72
C SER A 60 11.23 24.30 2.83
N ARG A 61 10.17 24.61 3.59
CA ARG A 61 10.23 25.49 4.76
C ARG A 61 11.15 24.93 5.85
N LEU A 62 11.04 23.63 6.13
CA LEU A 62 11.91 22.93 7.07
C LEU A 62 13.38 23.03 6.63
N LEU A 63 13.69 22.69 5.38
CA LEU A 63 15.05 22.75 4.84
C LEU A 63 15.63 24.17 4.84
N ALA A 64 14.80 25.19 4.58
CA ALA A 64 15.23 26.59 4.65
C ALA A 64 15.51 27.07 6.09
N SER A 65 14.86 26.46 7.09
CA SER A 65 15.02 26.84 8.50
C SER A 65 16.23 26.20 9.20
N VAL A 66 16.79 25.14 8.61
CA VAL A 66 17.86 24.34 9.23
C VAL A 66 19.21 24.68 8.60
N PRO A 67 20.23 25.08 9.39
CA PRO A 67 21.57 25.32 8.85
C PRO A 67 22.22 23.99 8.50
N LEU A 68 22.14 23.58 7.24
CA LEU A 68 22.74 22.34 6.75
C LEU A 68 24.24 22.47 6.47
N ALA A 69 24.76 23.66 6.19
CA ALA A 69 26.17 23.85 5.85
C ALA A 69 27.16 23.33 6.94
N PRO A 70 26.95 23.56 8.24
CA PRO A 70 27.83 23.05 9.30
C PRO A 70 27.86 21.52 9.43
N THR A 71 26.89 20.81 8.86
CA THR A 71 26.82 19.35 8.96
C THR A 71 27.80 18.63 8.03
N GLY A 72 28.43 19.36 7.09
CA GLY A 72 29.31 18.79 6.07
C GLY A 72 28.55 18.09 4.92
N VAL A 73 27.22 18.24 4.81
CA VAL A 73 26.42 17.55 3.78
C VAL A 73 26.88 17.84 2.34
N TYR A 74 27.46 19.02 2.10
CA TYR A 74 28.01 19.40 0.80
C TYR A 74 29.37 18.76 0.48
N GLU A 75 30.00 18.13 1.47
CA GLU A 75 31.26 17.40 1.36
C GLU A 75 31.05 15.88 1.36
N PHE A 76 29.80 15.43 1.24
CA PHE A 76 29.45 14.01 1.24
C PHE A 76 30.10 13.28 0.06
N SER A 77 30.87 12.22 0.36
CA SER A 77 31.51 11.37 -0.63
C SER A 77 31.20 9.91 -0.37
N LEU A 78 30.88 9.16 -1.42
CA LEU A 78 30.67 7.71 -1.34
C LEU A 78 31.98 6.92 -1.28
N GLN A 79 33.13 7.56 -1.49
CA GLN A 79 34.45 6.91 -1.45
C GLN A 79 35.02 6.82 -0.03
N ASP A 80 34.58 7.70 0.87
CA ASP A 80 35.01 7.78 2.26
C ASP A 80 33.83 7.45 3.18
N THR A 81 33.61 6.15 3.38
CA THR A 81 32.47 5.62 4.14
C THR A 81 32.47 6.10 5.59
N ASP A 82 33.64 6.29 6.19
CA ASP A 82 33.77 6.74 7.57
C ASP A 82 33.30 8.19 7.71
N ARG A 83 33.80 9.07 6.84
CA ARG A 83 33.36 10.48 6.80
C ARG A 83 31.88 10.60 6.42
N ALA A 84 31.40 9.80 5.47
CA ALA A 84 30.00 9.77 5.08
C ALA A 84 29.08 9.42 6.26
N THR A 85 29.50 8.45 7.10
CA THR A 85 28.75 8.03 8.29
C THR A 85 28.64 9.18 9.30
N VAL A 86 29.73 9.90 9.55
CA VAL A 86 29.74 11.07 10.45
C VAL A 86 28.86 12.20 9.91
N ILE A 87 28.94 12.50 8.61
CA ILE A 87 28.09 13.52 7.98
C ILE A 87 26.60 13.15 8.12
N ILE A 88 26.23 11.90 7.84
CA ILE A 88 24.84 11.43 8.00
C ILE A 88 24.39 11.57 9.46
N ALA A 89 25.21 11.18 10.42
CA ALA A 89 24.89 11.31 11.84
C ALA A 89 24.67 12.78 12.25
N ASN A 90 25.52 13.69 11.76
CA ASN A 90 25.39 15.12 12.01
C ASN A 90 24.13 15.70 11.38
N VAL A 91 23.88 15.42 10.10
CA VAL A 91 22.65 15.82 9.39
C VAL A 91 21.41 15.32 10.13
N TRP A 92 21.41 14.05 10.52
CA TRP A 92 20.32 13.44 11.28
C TRP A 92 20.09 14.18 12.60
N SER A 93 21.13 14.40 13.40
CA SER A 93 21.02 15.08 14.70
C SER A 93 20.37 16.46 14.62
N VAL A 94 20.62 17.22 13.54
CA VAL A 94 20.06 18.55 13.33
C VAL A 94 18.65 18.50 12.74
N LEU A 95 18.39 17.58 11.79
CA LEU A 95 17.09 17.46 11.14
C LEU A 95 16.04 16.74 11.98
N THR A 96 16.44 15.80 12.84
CA THR A 96 15.52 14.94 13.59
C THR A 96 14.52 15.72 14.44
N PRO A 97 14.90 16.69 15.30
CA PRO A 97 13.95 17.40 16.13
C PRO A 97 12.86 18.15 15.34
N PRO A 98 13.18 19.01 14.34
CA PRO A 98 12.15 19.72 13.61
C PRO A 98 11.38 18.81 12.64
N LEU A 99 12.00 17.74 12.12
CA LEU A 99 11.30 16.72 11.33
C LEU A 99 10.25 15.99 12.17
N PHE A 100 10.57 15.56 13.40
CA PHE A 100 9.59 14.94 14.29
C PHE A 100 8.46 15.90 14.65
N HIS A 101 8.77 17.16 14.91
CA HIS A 101 7.76 18.18 15.17
C HIS A 101 6.83 18.39 13.97
N LEU A 102 7.35 18.32 12.74
CA LEU A 102 6.52 18.35 11.54
C LEU A 102 5.65 17.09 11.42
N LEU A 103 6.26 15.91 11.58
CA LEU A 103 5.59 14.62 11.41
C LEU A 103 4.45 14.41 12.43
N ILE A 104 4.57 14.91 13.66
CA ILE A 104 3.58 14.68 14.71
C ILE A 104 2.18 15.22 14.36
N TRP A 105 2.11 16.28 13.55
CA TRP A 105 0.83 16.85 13.10
C TRP A 105 0.56 16.55 11.62
N LEU A 106 1.59 16.57 10.77
CA LEU A 106 1.42 16.36 9.34
C LEU A 106 1.02 14.90 9.03
N ALA A 107 1.63 13.92 9.69
CA ALA A 107 1.29 12.52 9.48
C ALA A 107 -0.16 12.17 9.86
N PRO A 108 -0.70 12.54 11.04
CA PRO A 108 -2.10 12.29 11.34
C PRO A 108 -3.05 13.10 10.46
N LEU A 109 -2.70 14.34 10.09
CA LEU A 109 -3.49 15.13 9.15
C LEU A 109 -3.61 14.44 7.79
N LEU A 110 -2.48 13.99 7.21
CA LEU A 110 -2.45 13.27 5.95
C LEU A 110 -3.10 11.87 6.06
N GLY A 111 -2.95 11.19 7.20
CA GLY A 111 -3.59 9.90 7.43
C GLY A 111 -5.11 10.01 7.51
N PHE A 112 -5.60 10.99 8.26
CA PHE A 112 -7.03 11.26 8.42
C PHE A 112 -7.66 11.81 7.14
N GLY A 113 -7.00 12.76 6.48
CA GLY A 113 -7.42 13.29 5.18
C GLY A 113 -7.55 12.18 4.13
N TRP A 114 -6.60 11.25 4.10
CA TRP A 114 -6.67 10.09 3.21
C TRP A 114 -7.82 9.16 3.55
N ALA A 115 -8.05 8.89 4.84
CA ALA A 115 -9.19 8.07 5.27
C ALA A 115 -10.53 8.68 4.87
N LEU A 116 -10.67 10.00 5.00
CA LEU A 116 -11.85 10.74 4.56
C LEU A 116 -12.04 10.68 3.05
N ALA A 117 -11.01 11.09 2.28
CA ALA A 117 -11.04 11.10 0.82
C ALA A 117 -11.31 9.69 0.26
N SER A 118 -10.63 8.66 0.80
CA SER A 118 -10.81 7.28 0.36
C SER A 118 -12.16 6.71 0.75
N GLY A 119 -12.74 7.08 1.90
CA GLY A 119 -14.05 6.58 2.31
C GLY A 119 -15.18 7.18 1.48
N ILE A 120 -15.10 8.47 1.14
CA ILE A 120 -16.04 9.17 0.26
C ILE A 120 -15.86 8.69 -1.19
N GLY A 121 -14.64 8.75 -1.72
CA GLY A 121 -14.33 8.39 -3.10
C GLY A 121 -14.71 6.95 -3.43
N ARG A 122 -14.37 5.99 -2.56
CA ARG A 122 -14.76 4.58 -2.78
C ARG A 122 -16.25 4.35 -2.65
N SER A 123 -16.93 5.02 -1.72
CA SER A 123 -18.39 4.92 -1.63
C SER A 123 -19.05 5.39 -2.93
N TYR A 124 -18.55 6.48 -3.50
CA TYR A 124 -19.05 7.01 -4.77
C TYR A 124 -18.78 6.07 -5.96
N VAL A 125 -17.56 5.55 -6.09
CA VAL A 125 -17.21 4.58 -7.15
C VAL A 125 -18.06 3.31 -7.05
N LEU A 126 -18.29 2.82 -5.83
CA LEU A 126 -19.08 1.60 -5.60
C LEU A 126 -20.56 1.79 -5.90
N CYS A 127 -21.17 2.89 -5.49
CA CYS A 127 -22.56 3.20 -5.85
C CYS A 127 -22.73 3.40 -7.37
N ARG A 128 -21.69 3.89 -8.07
CA ARG A 128 -21.74 4.03 -9.53
C ARG A 128 -21.64 2.70 -10.26
N TYR A 129 -20.84 1.77 -9.72
CA TYR A 129 -20.68 0.42 -10.26
C TYR A 129 -21.90 -0.47 -9.98
N ALA A 130 -22.44 -0.39 -8.77
CA ALA A 130 -23.59 -1.16 -8.32
C ALA A 130 -24.58 -0.22 -7.60
N PRO A 131 -25.59 0.31 -8.32
CA PRO A 131 -26.57 1.25 -7.77
C PRO A 131 -27.34 0.72 -6.55
N ASP A 132 -27.43 -0.61 -6.41
CA ASP A 132 -28.12 -1.28 -5.31
C ASP A 132 -27.34 -1.19 -3.98
N LEU A 133 -26.06 -0.81 -4.02
CA LEU A 133 -25.23 -0.69 -2.81
C LEU A 133 -25.52 0.61 -2.05
N PRO A 134 -25.67 0.56 -0.72
CA PRO A 134 -25.93 1.74 0.09
C PRO A 134 -24.70 2.64 0.18
N PHE A 135 -24.92 3.96 0.09
CA PHE A 135 -23.87 4.95 0.31
C PHE A 135 -23.50 5.02 1.81
N ARG A 136 -22.41 4.36 2.22
CA ARG A 136 -21.95 4.29 3.62
C ARG A 136 -20.52 4.78 3.83
N PRO A 137 -20.24 6.08 3.58
CA PRO A 137 -18.90 6.63 3.73
C PRO A 137 -18.38 6.49 5.16
N ARG A 138 -19.23 6.65 6.19
CA ARG A 138 -18.80 6.57 7.59
C ARG A 138 -18.12 5.24 7.95
N ALA A 139 -18.69 4.12 7.50
CA ALA A 139 -18.11 2.80 7.75
C ALA A 139 -16.78 2.63 7.02
N LEU A 140 -16.69 3.08 5.76
CA LEU A 140 -15.46 3.02 4.97
C LEU A 140 -14.36 3.94 5.53
N ILE A 141 -14.70 5.14 6.00
CA ILE A 141 -13.76 6.07 6.63
C ILE A 141 -13.16 5.43 7.88
N LEU A 142 -14.01 4.85 8.75
CA LEU A 142 -13.53 4.22 9.99
C LEU A 142 -12.63 3.02 9.71
N LEU A 143 -12.99 2.16 8.76
CA LEU A 143 -12.17 1.02 8.37
C LEU A 143 -10.85 1.44 7.70
N GLN A 144 -10.88 2.49 6.88
CA GLN A 144 -9.68 3.02 6.26
C GLN A 144 -8.77 3.71 7.29
N LEU A 145 -9.34 4.42 8.27
CA LEU A 145 -8.60 5.00 9.39
C LEU A 145 -7.94 3.90 10.21
N LEU A 146 -8.66 2.84 10.57
CA LEU A 146 -8.12 1.69 11.29
C LEU A 146 -6.96 1.05 10.51
N ARG A 147 -7.08 0.93 9.18
CA ARG A 147 -5.99 0.43 8.33
C ARG A 147 -4.77 1.34 8.34
N VAL A 148 -4.96 2.66 8.27
CA VAL A 148 -3.87 3.64 8.34
C VAL A 148 -3.17 3.59 9.70
N LEU A 149 -3.95 3.51 10.78
CA LEU A 149 -3.42 3.36 12.14
C LEU A 149 -2.65 2.06 12.31
N ALA A 150 -3.17 0.94 11.81
CA ALA A 150 -2.50 -0.35 11.86
C ALA A 150 -1.17 -0.33 11.07
N LEU A 151 -1.14 0.33 9.91
CA LEU A 151 0.08 0.52 9.13
C LEU A 151 1.08 1.43 9.86
N GLY A 152 0.61 2.54 10.42
CA GLY A 152 1.45 3.43 11.23
C GLY A 152 2.04 2.71 12.43
N GLY A 153 1.23 1.90 13.12
CA GLY A 153 1.66 1.07 14.24
C GLY A 153 2.71 0.03 13.84
N SER A 154 2.59 -0.60 12.66
CA SER A 154 3.59 -1.56 12.19
C SER A 154 4.92 -0.87 11.84
N PHE A 155 4.88 0.35 11.27
CA PHE A 155 6.09 1.15 11.07
C PHE A 155 6.76 1.54 12.39
N VAL A 156 6.00 2.01 13.37
CA VAL A 156 6.55 2.36 14.70
C VAL A 156 7.15 1.13 15.38
N ALA A 157 6.47 0.00 15.34
CA ALA A 157 6.98 -1.27 15.89
C ALA A 157 8.27 -1.71 15.20
N TRP A 158 8.34 -1.57 13.87
CA TRP A 158 9.54 -1.88 13.09
C TRP A 158 10.73 -0.98 13.45
N PHE A 159 10.54 0.33 13.53
CA PHE A 159 11.60 1.25 13.97
C PHE A 159 12.05 0.99 15.41
N ALA A 160 11.10 0.75 16.32
CA ALA A 160 11.41 0.40 17.70
C ALA A 160 12.22 -0.90 17.79
N ALA A 161 11.91 -1.89 16.95
CA ALA A 161 12.66 -3.14 16.87
C ALA A 161 14.09 -2.97 16.31
N ILE A 162 14.27 -2.10 15.32
CA ILE A 162 15.62 -1.75 14.81
C ILE A 162 16.43 -1.07 15.91
N GLN A 163 15.84 -0.08 16.59
CA GLN A 163 16.52 0.61 17.68
C GLN A 163 16.86 -0.33 18.83
N TRP A 164 15.94 -1.23 19.20
CA TRP A 164 16.18 -2.27 20.19
C TRP A 164 17.33 -3.19 19.78
N SER A 165 17.38 -3.60 18.50
CA SER A 165 18.46 -4.43 17.96
C SER A 165 19.80 -3.69 18.07
N ALA A 166 19.87 -2.43 17.62
CA ALA A 166 21.07 -1.60 17.73
C ALA A 166 21.55 -1.46 19.18
N ASN A 167 20.64 -1.13 20.10
CA ASN A 167 20.95 -0.97 21.52
C ASN A 167 21.44 -2.26 22.16
N THR A 168 21.00 -3.43 21.69
CA THR A 168 21.37 -4.73 22.26
C THR A 168 22.72 -5.23 21.74
N THR A 169 23.07 -4.93 20.47
CA THR A 169 24.24 -5.53 19.81
C THR A 169 25.42 -4.59 19.63
N LEU A 170 25.20 -3.27 19.70
CA LEU A 170 26.23 -2.25 19.41
C LEU A 170 26.69 -1.47 20.65
N SER A 171 26.08 -1.69 21.82
CA SER A 171 26.35 -0.93 23.05
C SER A 171 27.53 -1.45 23.89
N GLY A 172 28.13 -2.59 23.52
CA GLY A 172 29.27 -3.18 24.22
C GLY A 172 30.63 -2.73 23.69
N GLU A 173 31.71 -3.08 24.42
CA GLU A 173 33.10 -2.75 24.05
C GLU A 173 33.52 -3.35 22.71
N SER A 174 32.91 -4.47 22.30
CA SER A 174 33.09 -5.10 20.99
C SER A 174 31.75 -5.15 20.23
N PRO A 175 31.43 -4.16 19.38
CA PRO A 175 30.19 -4.11 18.62
C PRO A 175 30.01 -5.35 17.74
N ASN A 176 28.89 -6.06 17.89
CA ASN A 176 28.60 -7.26 17.10
C ASN A 176 27.70 -6.92 15.92
N LEU A 177 28.31 -6.50 14.81
CA LEU A 177 27.60 -6.15 13.57
C LEU A 177 26.86 -7.34 12.96
N VAL A 178 27.41 -8.55 13.06
CA VAL A 178 26.79 -9.76 12.49
C VAL A 178 25.45 -10.04 13.19
N LEU A 179 25.44 -10.00 14.52
CA LEU A 179 24.22 -10.20 15.29
C LEU A 179 23.22 -9.07 15.07
N TYR A 180 23.68 -7.81 14.95
CA TYR A 180 22.82 -6.67 14.60
C TYR A 180 22.04 -6.94 13.31
N PHE A 181 22.75 -7.24 12.22
CA PHE A 181 22.11 -7.50 10.93
C PHE A 181 21.20 -8.73 10.98
N ALA A 182 21.61 -9.80 11.67
CA ALA A 182 20.77 -10.99 11.84
C ALA A 182 19.44 -10.67 12.54
N LEU A 183 19.47 -9.89 13.64
CA LEU A 183 18.26 -9.47 14.36
C LEU A 183 17.38 -8.56 13.49
N VAL A 184 17.96 -7.55 12.84
CA VAL A 184 17.22 -6.62 11.98
C VAL A 184 16.53 -7.37 10.84
N ILE A 185 17.20 -8.31 10.18
CA ILE A 185 16.62 -9.12 9.11
C ILE A 185 15.49 -9.99 9.65
N CYS A 186 15.72 -10.77 10.72
CA CYS A 186 14.73 -11.67 11.29
C CYS A 186 13.48 -10.93 11.77
N ILE A 187 13.65 -9.82 12.48
CA ILE A 187 12.51 -9.05 13.00
C ILE A 187 11.77 -8.34 11.86
N SER A 188 12.48 -7.76 10.89
CA SER A 188 11.85 -7.15 9.71
C SER A 188 11.01 -8.15 8.94
N LEU A 189 11.56 -9.34 8.65
CA LEU A 189 10.83 -10.43 8.00
C LEU A 189 9.62 -10.88 8.81
N GLY A 190 9.76 -11.02 10.13
CA GLY A 190 8.66 -11.37 11.03
C GLY A 190 7.53 -10.34 11.00
N ILE A 191 7.85 -9.05 11.13
CA ILE A 191 6.87 -7.95 11.10
C ILE A 191 6.21 -7.85 9.74
N PHE A 192 6.96 -7.93 8.64
CA PHE A 192 6.38 -7.85 7.29
C PHE A 192 5.50 -9.06 6.97
N THR A 193 5.90 -10.27 7.41
CA THR A 193 5.08 -11.48 7.26
C THR A 193 3.79 -11.35 8.07
N PHE A 194 3.88 -10.92 9.32
CA PHE A 194 2.70 -10.66 10.16
C PHE A 194 1.78 -9.61 9.52
N TRP A 195 2.34 -8.49 9.03
CA TRP A 195 1.57 -7.47 8.34
C TRP A 195 0.91 -8.00 7.07
N ALA A 196 1.61 -8.79 6.26
CA ALA A 196 1.02 -9.42 5.07
C ALA A 196 -0.18 -10.30 5.46
N LEU A 197 -0.05 -11.10 6.53
CA LEU A 197 -1.10 -11.96 7.07
C LEU A 197 -2.29 -11.20 7.68
N VAL A 198 -2.10 -9.98 8.19
CA VAL A 198 -3.18 -9.20 8.80
C VAL A 198 -3.80 -8.20 7.79
N SER A 199 -3.02 -7.71 6.83
CA SER A 199 -3.43 -6.65 5.90
C SER A 199 -4.60 -7.04 4.99
N TRP A 200 -4.80 -8.34 4.72
CA TRP A 200 -5.93 -8.82 3.93
C TRP A 200 -7.25 -8.63 4.67
N VAL A 201 -7.27 -8.80 6.00
CA VAL A 201 -8.44 -8.59 6.87
C VAL A 201 -8.98 -7.16 6.69
N PHE A 202 -8.08 -6.18 6.74
CA PHE A 202 -8.40 -4.77 6.49
C PHE A 202 -8.79 -4.47 5.04
N SER A 203 -8.37 -5.31 4.09
CA SER A 203 -8.75 -5.14 2.68
C SER A 203 -10.15 -5.68 2.39
N VAL A 204 -10.60 -6.73 3.11
CA VAL A 204 -11.91 -7.37 2.90
C VAL A 204 -13.01 -6.74 3.76
N ALA A 205 -12.72 -6.30 4.98
CA ALA A 205 -13.71 -5.71 5.87
C ALA A 205 -14.54 -4.54 5.25
N PRO A 206 -13.96 -3.60 4.47
CA PRO A 206 -14.72 -2.54 3.81
C PRO A 206 -15.78 -3.06 2.83
N LEU A 207 -15.51 -4.18 2.17
CA LEU A 207 -16.44 -4.81 1.23
C LEU A 207 -17.60 -5.46 1.99
N LEU A 208 -17.30 -6.20 3.05
CA LEU A 208 -18.32 -6.84 3.88
C LEU A 208 -19.22 -5.80 4.58
N ALA A 209 -18.69 -4.64 4.96
CA ALA A 209 -19.50 -3.56 5.55
C ALA A 209 -20.54 -2.99 4.59
N LEU A 210 -20.24 -3.02 3.29
CA LEU A 210 -21.16 -2.57 2.24
C LEU A 210 -22.13 -3.67 1.83
N LEU A 211 -21.64 -4.90 1.66
CA LEU A 211 -22.41 -6.02 1.11
C LEU A 211 -23.34 -6.65 2.13
N GLU A 212 -22.91 -6.84 3.38
CA GLU A 212 -23.74 -7.48 4.42
C GLU A 212 -24.50 -6.45 5.28
N HIS A 213 -24.49 -5.17 4.93
CA HIS A 213 -25.07 -4.06 5.71
C HIS A 213 -24.60 -4.00 7.18
N LYS A 214 -23.45 -4.60 7.52
CA LYS A 214 -22.93 -4.67 8.88
C LYS A 214 -22.19 -3.41 9.33
N THR A 215 -22.04 -3.27 10.65
CA THR A 215 -21.20 -2.24 11.26
C THR A 215 -19.71 -2.56 11.05
N ALA A 216 -18.83 -1.56 11.09
CA ALA A 216 -17.39 -1.75 10.86
C ALA A 216 -16.77 -2.85 11.74
N ALA A 217 -17.14 -2.91 13.02
CA ALA A 217 -16.66 -3.92 13.95
C ALA A 217 -17.16 -5.34 13.60
N ALA A 218 -18.45 -5.46 13.24
CA ALA A 218 -19.02 -6.74 12.84
C ALA A 218 -18.43 -7.24 11.51
N SER A 219 -18.14 -6.33 10.56
CA SER A 219 -17.47 -6.66 9.31
C SER A 219 -16.02 -7.10 9.51
N LEU A 220 -15.31 -6.50 10.46
CA LEU A 220 -13.95 -6.91 10.81
C LEU A 220 -13.96 -8.31 11.45
N ALA A 221 -14.84 -8.56 12.42
CA ALA A 221 -15.00 -9.88 13.04
C ALA A 221 -15.40 -10.96 12.00
N ARG A 222 -16.26 -10.60 11.05
CA ARG A 222 -16.66 -11.50 9.96
C ARG A 222 -15.52 -11.77 8.99
N SER A 223 -14.67 -10.77 8.69
CA SER A 223 -13.53 -10.96 7.80
C SER A 223 -12.53 -12.00 8.32
N LEU A 224 -12.43 -12.19 9.64
CA LEU A 224 -11.63 -13.26 10.26
C LEU A 224 -12.26 -14.66 10.11
N ARG A 225 -13.53 -14.76 9.73
CA ARG A 225 -14.33 -16.01 9.70
C ARG A 225 -14.90 -16.33 8.32
N LEU A 226 -14.21 -15.93 7.23
CA LEU A 226 -14.73 -16.02 5.86
C LEU A 226 -14.82 -17.43 5.24
N GLY A 227 -14.49 -18.50 5.96
CA GLY A 227 -14.72 -19.88 5.50
C GLY A 227 -14.18 -20.15 4.07
N PRO A 228 -14.90 -20.89 3.21
CA PRO A 228 -14.43 -21.28 1.87
C PRO A 228 -14.27 -20.12 0.87
N LEU A 229 -14.92 -18.97 1.11
CA LEU A 229 -14.74 -17.75 0.31
C LEU A 229 -13.33 -17.14 0.47
N SER A 230 -12.67 -17.39 1.60
CA SER A 230 -11.33 -16.87 1.88
C SER A 230 -10.31 -17.31 0.82
N GLY A 231 -10.37 -18.57 0.36
CA GLY A 231 -9.39 -19.11 -0.60
C GLY A 231 -9.39 -18.35 -1.93
N LYS A 232 -10.56 -18.11 -2.53
CA LYS A 232 -10.66 -17.40 -3.82
C LYS A 232 -10.29 -15.91 -3.68
N LEU A 233 -10.71 -15.27 -2.59
CA LEU A 233 -10.35 -13.86 -2.33
C LEU A 233 -8.86 -13.69 -2.07
N VAL A 234 -8.25 -14.63 -1.36
CA VAL A 234 -6.80 -14.69 -1.12
C VAL A 234 -6.05 -14.92 -2.44
N GLU A 235 -6.51 -15.83 -3.29
CA GLU A 235 -5.91 -16.08 -4.62
C GLU A 235 -5.88 -14.78 -5.45
N VAL A 236 -7.00 -14.08 -5.55
CA VAL A 236 -7.09 -12.80 -6.28
C VAL A 236 -6.16 -11.75 -5.69
N ASN A 237 -6.12 -11.63 -4.35
CA ASN A 237 -5.26 -10.67 -3.68
C ASN A 237 -3.77 -11.03 -3.86
N LEU A 238 -3.41 -12.31 -3.87
CA LEU A 238 -2.06 -12.81 -4.13
C LEU A 238 -1.63 -12.49 -5.57
N VAL A 239 -2.45 -12.83 -6.56
CA VAL A 239 -2.16 -12.55 -7.99
C VAL A 239 -1.95 -11.05 -8.21
N LEU A 240 -2.83 -10.21 -7.66
CA LEU A 240 -2.67 -8.76 -7.78
C LEU A 240 -1.48 -8.22 -6.98
N GLY A 241 -1.10 -8.88 -5.89
CA GLY A 241 0.14 -8.60 -5.18
C GLY A 241 1.37 -8.87 -6.05
N ILE A 242 1.41 -10.00 -6.74
CA ILE A 242 2.48 -10.36 -7.69
C ILE A 242 2.54 -9.35 -8.83
N VAL A 243 1.41 -8.97 -9.42
CA VAL A 243 1.34 -7.95 -10.48
C VAL A 243 1.89 -6.61 -9.99
N LYS A 244 1.55 -6.18 -8.77
CA LYS A 244 2.10 -4.94 -8.20
C LYS A 244 3.61 -5.02 -7.98
N LEU A 245 4.12 -6.16 -7.52
CA LEU A 245 5.56 -6.36 -7.39
C LEU A 245 6.25 -6.29 -8.75
N ALA A 246 5.69 -6.92 -9.77
CA ALA A 246 6.19 -6.83 -11.15
C ALA A 246 6.17 -5.38 -11.68
N LEU A 247 5.12 -4.60 -11.39
CA LEU A 247 5.07 -3.18 -11.75
C LEU A 247 6.17 -2.35 -11.06
N VAL A 248 6.48 -2.64 -9.78
CA VAL A 248 7.58 -1.97 -9.07
C VAL A 248 8.91 -2.31 -9.73
N VAL A 249 9.16 -3.59 -10.02
CA VAL A 249 10.39 -4.02 -10.72
C VAL A 249 10.49 -3.35 -12.09
N LEU A 250 9.39 -3.30 -12.84
CA LEU A 250 9.35 -2.63 -14.15
C LEU A 250 9.64 -1.13 -14.03
N ALA A 251 9.07 -0.45 -13.02
CA ALA A 251 9.35 0.95 -12.75
C ALA A 251 10.83 1.19 -12.37
N MET A 252 11.44 0.27 -11.61
CA MET A 252 12.87 0.32 -11.29
C MET A 252 13.73 0.17 -12.55
N VAL A 253 13.43 -0.82 -13.40
CA VAL A 253 14.14 -1.05 -14.67
C VAL A 253 14.02 0.19 -15.56
N PHE A 254 12.82 0.72 -15.76
CA PHE A 254 12.64 1.95 -16.54
C PHE A 254 13.35 3.16 -15.94
N SER A 255 13.39 3.28 -14.61
CA SER A 255 14.15 4.34 -13.94
C SER A 255 15.67 4.23 -14.16
N ALA A 256 16.18 3.02 -14.37
CA ALA A 256 17.59 2.74 -14.65
C ALA A 256 17.96 2.83 -16.15
N THR A 257 16.98 2.81 -17.07
CA THR A 257 17.24 2.89 -18.53
C THR A 257 18.08 4.09 -18.98
N PRO A 258 18.05 5.28 -18.34
CA PRO A 258 18.90 6.39 -18.74
C PRO A 258 20.38 6.24 -18.35
N LEU A 259 20.75 5.27 -17.51
CA LEU A 259 22.12 5.12 -17.01
C LEU A 259 23.18 4.98 -18.12
N PRO A 260 22.98 4.20 -19.20
CA PRO A 260 23.93 4.12 -20.31
C PRO A 260 24.02 5.42 -21.13
N PHE A 261 23.04 6.32 -20.98
CA PHE A 261 22.94 7.59 -21.70
C PHE A 261 23.26 8.79 -20.79
N SER A 262 24.05 8.59 -19.73
CA SER A 262 24.35 9.63 -18.73
C SER A 262 24.99 10.89 -19.31
N SER A 263 25.63 10.81 -20.48
CA SER A 263 26.18 11.97 -21.20
C SER A 263 25.11 12.88 -21.81
N VAL A 264 23.89 12.38 -22.05
CA VAL A 264 22.77 13.12 -22.67
C VAL A 264 21.60 13.30 -21.71
N MET A 265 21.38 12.33 -20.82
CA MET A 265 20.29 12.30 -19.83
C MET A 265 20.80 12.69 -18.44
N ALA A 266 21.29 13.93 -18.29
CA ALA A 266 21.70 14.50 -17.01
C ALA A 266 20.84 15.72 -16.64
N GLY A 267 20.55 15.90 -15.35
CA GLY A 267 19.77 17.05 -14.85
C GLY A 267 18.27 16.95 -15.19
N THR A 268 17.68 18.04 -15.71
CA THR A 268 16.23 18.17 -15.93
C THR A 268 15.59 17.04 -16.74
N PRO A 269 16.15 16.60 -17.89
CA PRO A 269 15.58 15.49 -18.67
C PRO A 269 15.47 14.18 -17.87
N LEU A 270 16.44 13.89 -16.99
CA LEU A 270 16.42 12.72 -16.12
C LEU A 270 15.29 12.79 -15.09
N TYR A 271 15.11 13.96 -14.46
CA TYR A 271 14.01 14.17 -13.52
C TYR A 271 12.64 14.07 -14.19
N LEU A 272 12.49 14.61 -15.40
CA LEU A 272 11.25 14.47 -16.19
C LEU A 272 10.98 13.01 -16.54
N TRP A 273 12.01 12.25 -16.90
CA TRP A 273 11.89 10.80 -17.14
C TRP A 273 11.41 10.06 -15.89
N TRP A 274 12.06 10.27 -14.74
CA TRP A 274 11.65 9.65 -13.48
C TRP A 274 10.24 10.05 -13.05
N ALA A 275 9.87 11.32 -13.26
CA ALA A 275 8.50 11.78 -13.02
C ALA A 275 7.51 11.03 -13.93
N GLY A 276 7.83 10.89 -15.23
CA GLY A 276 7.03 10.14 -16.20
C GLY A 276 6.85 8.67 -15.81
N VAL A 277 7.93 7.98 -15.46
CA VAL A 277 7.91 6.58 -14.99
C VAL A 277 7.08 6.44 -13.71
N THR A 278 7.22 7.38 -12.77
CA THR A 278 6.44 7.41 -11.52
C THR A 278 4.95 7.57 -11.80
N VAL A 279 4.57 8.53 -12.65
CA VAL A 279 3.17 8.75 -13.05
C VAL A 279 2.59 7.52 -13.75
N ALA A 280 3.35 6.90 -14.66
CA ALA A 280 2.93 5.67 -15.34
C ALA A 280 2.74 4.50 -14.35
N TYR A 281 3.66 4.33 -13.41
CA TYR A 281 3.55 3.34 -12.33
C TYR A 281 2.29 3.56 -11.48
N LEU A 282 2.04 4.81 -11.06
CA LEU A 282 0.87 5.15 -10.24
C LEU A 282 -0.43 4.87 -10.99
N ALA A 283 -0.52 5.27 -12.27
CA ALA A 283 -1.69 5.02 -13.11
C ALA A 283 -1.95 3.50 -13.28
N ALA A 284 -0.91 2.72 -13.56
CA ALA A 284 -1.03 1.26 -13.69
C ALA A 284 -1.43 0.60 -12.35
N SER A 285 -0.81 1.02 -11.24
CA SER A 285 -1.14 0.51 -9.90
C SER A 285 -2.59 0.81 -9.51
N ASP A 286 -3.09 1.99 -9.85
CA ASP A 286 -4.48 2.39 -9.64
C ASP A 286 -5.46 1.55 -10.48
N PHE A 287 -5.13 1.28 -11.75
CA PHE A 287 -5.91 0.38 -12.60
C PHE A 287 -6.12 -1.00 -11.93
N PHE A 288 -5.04 -1.64 -11.46
CA PHE A 288 -5.15 -2.95 -10.82
C PHE A 288 -5.91 -2.91 -9.49
N GLN A 289 -5.87 -1.77 -8.81
CA GLN A 289 -6.63 -1.57 -7.59
C GLN A 289 -8.15 -1.48 -7.86
N VAL A 290 -8.56 -0.86 -8.96
CA VAL A 290 -9.97 -0.86 -9.41
C VAL A 290 -10.38 -2.26 -9.85
N ALA A 291 -9.56 -2.93 -10.66
CA ALA A 291 -9.83 -4.29 -11.10
C ALA A 291 -10.03 -5.25 -9.92
N ARG A 292 -9.24 -5.09 -8.85
CA ARG A 292 -9.42 -5.83 -7.59
C ARG A 292 -10.81 -5.64 -6.99
N LEU A 293 -11.27 -4.39 -6.95
CA LEU A 293 -12.55 -4.04 -6.35
C LEU A 293 -13.70 -4.66 -7.13
N VAL A 294 -13.66 -4.54 -8.47
CA VAL A 294 -14.64 -5.14 -9.38
C VAL A 294 -14.65 -6.67 -9.26
N ALA A 295 -13.47 -7.29 -9.19
CA ALA A 295 -13.32 -8.73 -9.00
C ALA A 295 -14.07 -9.19 -7.74
N PHE A 296 -13.81 -8.51 -6.62
CA PHE A 296 -14.41 -8.88 -5.34
C PHE A 296 -15.93 -8.77 -5.33
N ILE A 297 -16.51 -7.72 -5.93
CA ILE A 297 -17.97 -7.59 -5.99
C ILE A 297 -18.59 -8.69 -6.85
N ARG A 298 -17.97 -9.03 -7.99
CA ARG A 298 -18.45 -10.11 -8.86
C ARG A 298 -18.41 -11.47 -8.16
N PHE A 299 -17.30 -11.78 -7.49
CA PHE A 299 -17.19 -13.03 -6.73
C PHE A 299 -18.18 -13.12 -5.59
N TRP A 300 -18.46 -12.00 -4.92
CA TRP A 300 -19.46 -11.96 -3.87
C TRP A 300 -20.86 -12.25 -4.39
N ARG A 301 -21.30 -11.60 -5.47
CA ARG A 301 -22.63 -11.85 -6.07
C ARG A 301 -22.82 -13.31 -6.46
N ILE A 302 -21.81 -13.92 -7.07
CA ILE A 302 -21.85 -15.35 -7.45
C ILE A 302 -22.00 -16.26 -6.21
N TYR A 303 -21.43 -15.87 -5.07
CA TYR A 303 -21.56 -16.63 -3.83
C TYR A 303 -22.90 -16.42 -3.15
N ASP A 304 -23.44 -15.20 -3.15
CA ASP A 304 -24.74 -14.87 -2.55
C ASP A 304 -25.90 -15.48 -3.34
N GLU A 305 -25.75 -15.60 -4.67
CA GLU A 305 -26.68 -16.30 -5.57
C GLU A 305 -26.52 -17.83 -5.55
N ALA A 306 -25.49 -18.37 -4.87
CA ALA A 306 -25.32 -19.81 -4.72
C ALA A 306 -26.23 -20.30 -3.57
N PRO A 307 -27.20 -21.21 -3.85
CA PRO A 307 -28.18 -21.68 -2.87
C PRO A 307 -27.57 -22.49 -1.73
#